data_AF-A0A7S1LHM4-F1
#
_entry.id   AF-A0A7S1LHM4-F1
#
_cell.length_a   1.000
_cell.length_b   1.000
_cell.length_c   1.000
_cell.angle_alpha   90.00
_cell.angle_beta   90.00
_cell.angle_gamma   90.00
#
_symmetry.space_group_name_H-M   'P 1'
#
loop_
_entity.id
_entity.type
_entity.pdbx_description
1 polymer ?
#
loop_
_entity_poly.entity_id
_entity_poly.type
_entity_poly.pdbx_seq_one_letter_code
_entity_poly.pdbx_strand_id
1 'polypeptide(L)'
;CVAVMVTLVGLPSYSITAKQFMFGVDDCSEADLFRRVQVNGTLVPYDPQAHPPSSEIVWCGYLPNNYVTNWPNFVQMIVFTVYQNTGTTVMQAWQGMIGTFCAVLNVFIMDLIFPNESVGWVAWADTLIFIFLVLVSGSQENTMKFAISWHVFFMMTFLNPHQENGRGVFNTGIPKLDWDQYTVVVLVTALAGVLMAILATVLPPPGLLNYKRVVDETEFSMKTTSKIWTDSIEYFCGHTRSSKRFVLAEAINSLNKAVVHIQGNLKNSWWETFDLFGFGKKRLLFNAFDTTLQKTGSVMVAVQDSVLTEDFCGKHNTFTDGMNQSIACLKTEAIGLLDRCLCACKDGDIDDGEVEEIEEAIAAVKEAQRDMLNRYRELSESEKEMGATFISKELSNENEFVFALSVWARKITDFGDNIIKVDADLDEKNSSCGVVLLETLKTGFINTWRPPSRAKLIWAFRNFIPISFAFGCGYKLPCAFDDAVAAAGKGVKTCS
;
A
#
# COMPACT_ATOMS: atom_id res chain seq x y z
N CYS A 1 -6.08 -12.43 -13.12
CA CYS A 1 -7.34 -12.14 -12.39
C CYS A 1 -7.90 -10.75 -12.73
N VAL A 2 -7.14 -9.68 -12.56
CA VAL A 2 -7.62 -8.29 -12.75
C VAL A 2 -8.19 -8.05 -14.15
N ALA A 3 -7.46 -8.44 -15.21
CA ALA A 3 -7.97 -8.33 -16.58
C ALA A 3 -9.30 -9.08 -16.78
N VAL A 4 -9.45 -10.26 -16.18
CA VAL A 4 -10.70 -11.03 -16.24
C VAL A 4 -11.82 -10.30 -15.51
N MET A 5 -11.56 -9.74 -14.32
CA MET A 5 -12.55 -8.96 -13.58
C MET A 5 -12.94 -7.67 -14.32
N VAL A 6 -11.98 -6.92 -14.85
CA VAL A 6 -12.24 -5.73 -15.67
C VAL A 6 -13.07 -6.07 -16.89
N THR A 7 -12.77 -7.18 -17.58
CA THR A 7 -13.58 -7.64 -18.71
C THR A 7 -14.99 -8.02 -18.27
N LEU A 8 -15.13 -8.85 -17.24
CA LEU A 8 -16.44 -9.33 -16.75
C LEU A 8 -17.31 -8.17 -16.26
N VAL A 9 -16.76 -7.27 -15.46
CA VAL A 9 -17.54 -6.15 -14.92
C VAL A 9 -17.68 -5.01 -15.93
N GLY A 10 -16.80 -4.91 -16.92
CA GLY A 10 -16.96 -4.00 -18.06
C GLY A 10 -17.98 -4.47 -19.10
N LEU A 11 -18.45 -5.73 -19.05
CA LEU A 11 -19.43 -6.26 -20.02
C LEU A 11 -20.66 -5.39 -20.24
N PRO A 12 -21.28 -4.77 -19.21
CA PRO A 12 -22.44 -3.89 -19.40
C PRO A 12 -22.16 -2.67 -20.29
N SER A 13 -20.90 -2.25 -20.42
CA SER A 13 -20.50 -1.16 -21.32
C SER A 13 -20.39 -1.59 -22.79
N TYR A 14 -20.25 -2.89 -23.07
CA TYR A 14 -19.99 -3.43 -24.42
C TYR A 14 -21.03 -4.44 -24.91
N SER A 15 -21.89 -4.97 -24.01
CA SER A 15 -22.90 -5.98 -24.31
C SER A 15 -24.28 -5.49 -23.88
N ILE A 16 -25.17 -5.33 -24.86
CA ILE A 16 -26.57 -4.93 -24.63
C ILE A 16 -27.26 -5.92 -23.69
N THR A 17 -27.04 -7.23 -23.87
CA THR A 17 -27.64 -8.26 -23.01
C THR A 17 -27.15 -8.13 -21.57
N ALA A 18 -25.86 -7.89 -21.35
CA ALA A 18 -25.33 -7.69 -20.00
C ALA A 18 -25.83 -6.37 -19.39
N LYS A 19 -25.91 -5.30 -20.19
CA LYS A 19 -26.51 -4.02 -19.79
C LYS A 19 -27.95 -4.22 -19.35
N GLN A 20 -28.78 -4.87 -20.18
CA GLN A 20 -30.19 -5.11 -19.91
C GLN A 20 -30.41 -6.02 -18.71
N PHE A 21 -29.60 -7.07 -18.57
CA PHE A 21 -29.64 -7.95 -17.41
C PHE A 21 -29.33 -7.19 -16.11
N MET A 22 -28.31 -6.32 -16.12
CA MET A 22 -27.84 -5.65 -14.91
C MET A 22 -28.64 -4.39 -14.57
N PHE A 23 -29.07 -3.62 -15.56
CA PHE A 23 -29.71 -2.31 -15.38
C PHE A 23 -31.19 -2.25 -15.77
N GLY A 24 -31.71 -3.30 -16.40
CA GLY A 24 -33.04 -3.32 -16.98
C GLY A 24 -33.08 -2.79 -18.43
N VAL A 25 -34.27 -2.81 -19.03
CA VAL A 25 -34.52 -2.27 -20.37
C VAL A 25 -35.19 -0.89 -20.21
N ASP A 26 -34.76 0.09 -21.00
CA ASP A 26 -35.33 1.45 -21.00
C ASP A 26 -36.84 1.43 -21.35
N ASP A 27 -37.23 0.51 -22.24
CA ASP A 27 -38.61 0.21 -22.60
C ASP A 27 -39.13 -1.04 -21.86
N CYS A 28 -39.11 -1.01 -20.53
CA CYS A 28 -40.08 -1.80 -19.78
C CYS A 28 -41.48 -1.17 -19.92
N SER A 29 -41.96 -1.01 -21.17
CA SER A 29 -43.40 -1.00 -21.39
C SER A 29 -43.92 -2.30 -20.77
N GLU A 30 -45.01 -2.20 -20.03
CA GLU A 30 -45.54 -3.22 -19.13
C GLU A 30 -45.97 -4.55 -19.81
N ALA A 31 -45.54 -4.79 -21.05
CA ALA A 31 -46.06 -5.81 -21.94
C ALA A 31 -45.53 -7.22 -21.69
N ASP A 32 -44.25 -7.44 -21.33
CA ASP A 32 -43.67 -8.76 -21.66
C ASP A 32 -43.06 -9.62 -20.54
N LEU A 33 -42.86 -9.17 -19.29
CA LEU A 33 -42.29 -10.09 -18.29
C LEU A 33 -43.22 -10.58 -17.17
N PHE A 34 -44.08 -9.79 -16.54
CA PHE A 34 -44.95 -10.32 -15.46
C PHE A 34 -46.22 -9.48 -15.20
N ARG A 35 -47.20 -9.49 -16.11
CA ARG A 35 -48.56 -8.98 -15.80
C ARG A 35 -49.67 -9.97 -16.07
N ARG A 36 -49.94 -10.74 -15.03
CA ARG A 36 -51.32 -10.88 -14.58
C ARG A 36 -51.43 -10.08 -13.28
N VAL A 37 -52.25 -9.04 -13.26
CA VAL A 37 -52.56 -8.30 -12.02
C VAL A 37 -53.67 -9.05 -11.31
N GLN A 38 -53.49 -9.37 -10.02
CA GLN A 38 -54.51 -10.09 -9.27
C GLN A 38 -55.55 -9.08 -8.75
N VAL A 39 -56.69 -8.98 -9.45
CA VAL A 39 -57.82 -8.15 -9.03
C VAL A 39 -58.92 -9.09 -8.55
N ASN A 40 -59.31 -8.97 -7.28
CA ASN A 40 -60.29 -9.85 -6.62
C ASN A 40 -59.99 -11.35 -6.78
N GLY A 41 -58.72 -11.75 -6.65
CA GLY A 41 -58.30 -13.15 -6.74
C GLY A 41 -58.17 -13.69 -8.17
N THR A 42 -58.55 -12.91 -9.19
CA THR A 42 -58.47 -13.31 -10.61
C THR A 42 -57.36 -12.56 -11.31
N LEU A 43 -56.59 -13.29 -12.09
CA LEU A 43 -55.45 -12.78 -12.83
C LEU A 43 -55.94 -12.23 -14.18
N VAL A 44 -56.00 -10.90 -14.30
CA VAL A 44 -56.50 -10.20 -15.50
C VAL A 44 -55.34 -9.54 -16.28
N PRO A 45 -55.45 -9.43 -17.63
CA PRO A 45 -54.53 -8.66 -18.45
C PRO A 45 -54.58 -7.19 -18.02
N TYR A 46 -53.43 -6.54 -18.02
CA TYR A 46 -53.37 -5.13 -17.66
C TYR A 46 -53.95 -4.25 -18.77
N ASP A 47 -54.86 -3.36 -18.37
CA ASP A 47 -55.46 -2.36 -19.24
C ASP A 47 -54.80 -0.99 -19.01
N PRO A 48 -53.98 -0.49 -19.96
CA PRO A 48 -53.30 0.81 -19.84
C PRO A 48 -54.26 2.01 -19.82
N GLN A 49 -55.54 1.84 -20.14
CA GLN A 49 -56.54 2.92 -20.01
C GLN A 49 -57.15 2.99 -18.61
N ALA A 50 -57.17 1.88 -17.86
CA ALA A 50 -57.73 1.82 -16.50
C ALA A 50 -56.74 2.31 -15.43
N HIS A 51 -55.45 2.25 -15.74
CA HIS A 51 -54.36 2.73 -14.89
C HIS A 51 -53.47 3.65 -15.73
N PRO A 52 -53.77 4.96 -15.81
CA PRO A 52 -52.81 5.90 -16.40
C PRO A 52 -51.49 5.72 -15.65
N PRO A 53 -50.34 5.72 -16.34
CA PRO A 53 -49.05 5.52 -15.70
C PRO A 53 -48.90 6.58 -14.61
N SER A 54 -49.22 6.22 -13.38
CA SER A 54 -48.56 6.80 -12.23
C SER A 54 -47.08 6.59 -12.53
N SER A 55 -46.30 7.65 -12.46
CA SER A 55 -44.90 7.77 -12.84
C SER A 55 -43.92 6.83 -12.11
N GLU A 56 -44.40 5.69 -11.59
CA GLU A 56 -43.61 4.59 -11.07
C GLU A 56 -42.99 3.84 -12.25
N ILE A 57 -41.80 4.31 -12.63
CA ILE A 57 -40.87 3.59 -13.50
C ILE A 57 -40.65 2.21 -12.87
N VAL A 58 -41.24 1.16 -13.47
CA VAL A 58 -41.02 -0.21 -13.03
C VAL A 58 -39.63 -0.62 -13.46
N TRP A 59 -38.71 -0.59 -12.50
CA TRP A 59 -37.33 -0.94 -12.72
C TRP A 59 -37.13 -2.47 -12.60
N CYS A 60 -36.62 -3.08 -13.66
CA CYS A 60 -36.52 -4.55 -13.79
C CYS A 60 -35.07 -5.09 -13.73
N GLY A 61 -34.08 -4.25 -13.43
CA GLY A 61 -32.66 -4.65 -13.35
C GLY A 61 -32.23 -5.18 -11.97
N TYR A 62 -30.91 -5.24 -11.73
CA TYR A 62 -30.29 -5.38 -10.39
C TYR A 62 -29.69 -4.07 -9.85
N LEU A 63 -29.21 -3.17 -10.72
CA LEU A 63 -28.92 -1.77 -10.41
C LEU A 63 -29.81 -0.74 -11.16
N PRO A 64 -30.12 0.42 -10.56
CA PRO A 64 -30.87 1.49 -11.22
C PRO A 64 -30.25 1.93 -12.56
N ASN A 65 -31.07 2.20 -13.57
CA ASN A 65 -30.59 2.49 -14.93
C ASN A 65 -29.73 3.77 -15.04
N ASN A 66 -29.95 4.75 -14.15
CA ASN A 66 -29.11 5.95 -14.03
C ASN A 66 -27.64 5.64 -13.65
N TYR A 67 -27.33 4.43 -13.18
CA TYR A 67 -25.95 4.01 -12.91
C TYR A 67 -25.20 3.62 -14.18
N VAL A 68 -25.89 3.34 -15.30
CA VAL A 68 -25.26 2.96 -16.59
C VAL A 68 -24.25 4.00 -17.03
N THR A 69 -24.62 5.28 -17.00
CA THR A 69 -23.78 6.40 -17.48
C THR A 69 -22.51 6.54 -16.64
N ASN A 70 -22.56 6.14 -15.38
CA ASN A 70 -21.45 6.17 -14.43
C ASN A 70 -20.72 4.84 -14.29
N TRP A 71 -21.15 3.79 -14.99
CA TRP A 71 -20.49 2.48 -14.93
C TRP A 71 -19.02 2.51 -15.37
N PRO A 72 -18.59 3.34 -16.34
CA PRO A 72 -17.18 3.51 -16.64
C PRO A 72 -16.33 3.96 -15.44
N ASN A 73 -16.89 4.74 -14.50
CA ASN A 73 -16.18 5.13 -13.26
C ASN A 73 -15.85 3.92 -12.40
N PHE A 74 -16.79 2.99 -12.26
CA PHE A 74 -16.55 1.73 -11.54
C PHE A 74 -15.33 0.99 -12.11
N VAL A 75 -15.26 0.87 -13.45
CA VAL A 75 -14.13 0.21 -14.14
C VAL A 75 -12.84 1.00 -13.98
N GLN A 76 -12.91 2.32 -14.15
CA GLN A 76 -11.77 3.23 -13.96
C GLN A 76 -11.16 3.07 -12.56
N MET A 77 -12.01 3.00 -11.53
CA MET A 77 -11.56 2.82 -10.15
C MET A 77 -10.83 1.50 -9.94
N ILE A 78 -11.27 0.40 -10.58
CA ILE A 78 -10.51 -0.86 -10.54
C ILE A 78 -9.11 -0.67 -11.16
N VAL A 79 -9.05 -0.09 -12.37
CA VAL A 79 -7.78 0.04 -13.12
C VAL A 79 -6.76 0.91 -12.38
N PHE A 80 -7.19 2.00 -11.76
CA PHE A 80 -6.29 2.91 -11.02
C PHE A 80 -6.01 2.49 -9.57
N THR A 81 -6.69 1.45 -9.07
CA THR A 81 -6.54 0.99 -7.68
C THR A 81 -5.75 -0.31 -7.58
N VAL A 82 -5.90 -1.23 -8.52
CA VAL A 82 -5.21 -2.52 -8.46
C VAL A 82 -3.71 -2.32 -8.70
N TYR A 83 -2.90 -2.84 -7.78
CA TYR A 83 -1.45 -2.92 -7.91
C TYR A 83 -0.89 -4.33 -7.64
N GLN A 84 0.44 -4.46 -7.61
CA GLN A 84 1.17 -5.74 -7.48
C GLN A 84 1.01 -6.45 -6.12
N ASN A 85 0.50 -5.75 -5.10
CA ASN A 85 0.28 -6.27 -3.76
C ASN A 85 -0.95 -5.62 -3.11
N THR A 86 -1.52 -6.28 -2.11
CA THR A 86 -2.79 -5.89 -1.51
C THR A 86 -2.67 -4.59 -0.73
N GLY A 87 -1.61 -4.38 0.06
CA GLY A 87 -1.39 -3.14 0.80
C GLY A 87 -1.29 -1.90 -0.08
N THR A 88 -0.55 -1.96 -1.20
CA THR A 88 -0.51 -0.85 -2.17
C THR A 88 -1.88 -0.63 -2.82
N THR A 89 -2.64 -1.70 -3.06
CA THR A 89 -3.99 -1.62 -3.62
C THR A 89 -4.95 -0.92 -2.65
N VAL A 90 -4.93 -1.27 -1.36
CA VAL A 90 -5.72 -0.59 -0.33
C VAL A 90 -5.29 0.87 -0.16
N MET A 91 -3.98 1.15 -0.23
CA MET A 91 -3.47 2.52 -0.23
C MET A 91 -4.02 3.33 -1.41
N GLN A 92 -3.99 2.77 -2.63
CA GLN A 92 -4.52 3.43 -3.82
C GLN A 92 -6.03 3.60 -3.77
N ALA A 93 -6.76 2.63 -3.18
CA ALA A 93 -8.19 2.69 -2.94
C ALA A 93 -8.54 3.87 -2.03
N TRP A 94 -7.84 3.99 -0.90
CA TRP A 94 -7.98 5.13 0.02
C TRP A 94 -7.77 6.45 -0.72
N GLN A 95 -6.70 6.55 -1.52
CA GLN A 95 -6.37 7.76 -2.26
C GLN A 95 -7.43 8.15 -3.29
N GLY A 96 -7.95 7.18 -4.04
CA GLY A 96 -9.01 7.43 -5.02
C GLY A 96 -10.32 7.83 -4.35
N MET A 97 -10.68 7.15 -3.26
CA MET A 97 -11.90 7.45 -2.50
C MET A 97 -11.84 8.81 -1.83
N ILE A 98 -10.75 9.15 -1.13
CA ILE A 98 -10.65 10.43 -0.42
C ILE A 98 -10.63 11.60 -1.41
N GLY A 99 -9.99 11.45 -2.57
CA GLY A 99 -10.01 12.46 -3.63
C GLY A 99 -11.42 12.69 -4.17
N THR A 100 -12.12 11.61 -4.51
CA THR A 100 -13.51 11.64 -4.99
C THR A 100 -14.45 12.23 -3.94
N PHE A 101 -14.31 11.80 -2.68
CA PHE A 101 -15.10 12.30 -1.56
C PHE A 101 -14.92 13.80 -1.36
N CYS A 102 -13.69 14.32 -1.43
CA CYS A 102 -13.45 15.76 -1.31
C CYS A 102 -14.11 16.57 -2.44
N ALA A 103 -14.11 16.06 -3.67
CA ALA A 103 -14.81 16.70 -4.79
C ALA A 103 -16.34 16.71 -4.57
N VAL A 104 -16.92 15.57 -4.15
CA VAL A 104 -18.35 15.44 -3.83
C VAL A 104 -18.74 16.36 -2.69
N LEU A 105 -17.94 16.41 -1.61
CA LEU A 105 -18.20 17.27 -0.47
C LEU A 105 -18.19 18.75 -0.85
N ASN A 106 -17.24 19.16 -1.70
CA ASN A 106 -17.16 20.55 -2.15
C ASN A 106 -18.40 20.97 -2.95
N VAL A 107 -18.82 20.17 -3.95
CA VAL A 107 -20.04 20.49 -4.72
C VAL A 107 -21.29 20.43 -3.85
N PHE A 108 -21.37 19.48 -2.90
CA PHE A 108 -22.49 19.41 -1.96
C PHE A 108 -22.58 20.67 -1.09
N ILE A 109 -21.46 21.21 -0.62
CA ILE A 109 -21.43 22.49 0.11
C ILE A 109 -21.89 23.64 -0.81
N MET A 110 -21.46 23.65 -2.07
CA MET A 110 -21.89 24.67 -3.04
C MET A 110 -23.41 24.60 -3.30
N ASP A 111 -23.99 23.42 -3.46
CA ASP A 111 -25.44 23.19 -3.64
C ASP A 111 -26.26 23.60 -2.39
N LEU A 112 -25.68 23.44 -1.21
CA LEU A 112 -26.30 23.89 0.04
C LEU A 112 -26.33 25.41 0.17
N ILE A 113 -25.22 26.08 -0.14
CA ILE A 113 -25.06 27.53 0.01
C ILE A 113 -25.77 28.28 -1.13
N PHE A 114 -25.67 27.78 -2.36
CA PHE A 114 -26.18 28.41 -3.58
C PHE A 114 -27.20 27.52 -4.29
N PRO A 115 -28.37 27.24 -3.68
CA PRO A 115 -29.37 26.35 -4.25
C PRO A 115 -30.03 26.88 -5.53
N ASN A 116 -29.95 28.20 -5.75
CA ASN A 116 -30.44 28.87 -6.94
C ASN A 116 -29.21 29.38 -7.70
N GLU A 117 -28.89 28.74 -8.82
CA GLU A 117 -27.69 28.81 -9.71
C GLU A 117 -27.12 30.21 -10.08
N SER A 118 -27.66 31.28 -9.51
CA SER A 118 -27.45 32.69 -9.84
C SER A 118 -26.09 33.32 -9.48
N VAL A 119 -25.07 32.56 -9.06
CA VAL A 119 -23.77 33.14 -8.66
C VAL A 119 -22.57 32.52 -9.39
N GLY A 120 -22.59 32.58 -10.72
CA GLY A 120 -21.56 31.99 -11.58
C GLY A 120 -20.11 32.37 -11.21
N TRP A 121 -19.83 33.62 -10.81
CA TRP A 121 -18.47 34.03 -10.45
C TRP A 121 -17.96 33.36 -9.16
N VAL A 122 -18.83 33.01 -8.21
CA VAL A 122 -18.43 32.30 -7.00
C VAL A 122 -18.02 30.87 -7.34
N ALA A 123 -18.76 30.19 -8.21
CA ALA A 123 -18.40 28.86 -8.68
C ALA A 123 -17.05 28.87 -9.44
N TRP A 124 -16.76 29.90 -10.24
CA TRP A 124 -15.42 30.08 -10.82
C TRP A 124 -14.33 30.25 -9.76
N ALA A 125 -14.55 31.13 -8.78
CA ALA A 125 -13.59 31.37 -7.72
C ALA A 125 -13.33 30.09 -6.89
N ASP A 126 -14.39 29.40 -6.49
CA ASP A 126 -14.33 28.12 -5.78
C ASP A 126 -13.54 27.08 -6.58
N THR A 127 -13.82 26.96 -7.89
CA THR A 127 -13.12 26.00 -8.74
C THR A 127 -11.62 26.24 -8.78
N LEU A 128 -11.21 27.50 -8.97
CA LEU A 128 -9.80 27.87 -9.01
C LEU A 128 -9.12 27.69 -7.65
N ILE A 129 -9.80 28.05 -6.56
CA ILE A 129 -9.26 27.88 -5.21
C ILE A 129 -9.10 26.38 -4.89
N PHE A 130 -10.12 25.56 -5.17
CA PHE A 130 -10.07 24.12 -4.92
C PHE A 130 -8.94 23.44 -5.70
N ILE A 131 -8.82 23.71 -7.01
CA ILE A 131 -7.73 23.17 -7.83
C ILE A 131 -6.37 23.59 -7.26
N PHE A 132 -6.21 24.86 -6.90
CA PHE A 132 -4.95 25.33 -6.30
C PHE A 132 -4.65 24.64 -4.96
N LEU A 133 -5.65 24.49 -4.08
CA LEU A 133 -5.51 23.83 -2.79
C LEU A 133 -5.13 22.35 -2.91
N VAL A 134 -5.72 21.63 -3.87
CA VAL A 134 -5.37 20.23 -4.13
C VAL A 134 -3.99 20.09 -4.79
N LEU A 135 -3.59 21.03 -5.66
CA LEU A 135 -2.26 20.99 -6.27
C LEU A 135 -1.15 21.36 -5.29
N VAL A 136 -1.41 22.30 -4.39
CA VAL A 136 -0.46 22.73 -3.37
C VAL A 136 -0.39 21.76 -2.21
N SER A 137 -1.43 20.98 -1.95
CA SER A 137 -1.37 19.95 -0.92
C SER A 137 -0.24 18.95 -1.22
N GLY A 138 0.42 18.46 -0.17
CA GLY A 138 1.37 17.35 -0.25
C GLY A 138 0.70 16.01 -0.52
N SER A 139 -0.49 16.00 -1.14
CA SER A 139 -1.27 14.82 -1.43
C SER A 139 -0.61 13.95 -2.48
N GLN A 140 -0.94 12.66 -2.40
CA GLN A 140 -0.45 11.67 -3.34
C GLN A 140 -1.09 11.86 -4.72
N GLU A 141 -0.40 11.39 -5.75
CA GLU A 141 -0.79 11.63 -7.15
C GLU A 141 -2.20 11.13 -7.48
N ASN A 142 -2.58 9.96 -6.96
CA ASN A 142 -3.89 9.38 -7.23
C ASN A 142 -5.02 10.23 -6.61
N THR A 143 -4.83 10.72 -5.37
CA THR A 143 -5.78 11.63 -4.72
C THR A 143 -5.98 12.90 -5.51
N MET A 144 -4.90 13.53 -5.98
CA MET A 144 -4.99 14.76 -6.78
C MET A 144 -5.74 14.52 -8.10
N LYS A 145 -5.45 13.40 -8.79
CA LYS A 145 -6.10 13.04 -10.05
C LYS A 145 -7.61 12.94 -9.87
N PHE A 146 -8.07 12.13 -8.92
CA PHE A 146 -9.50 11.90 -8.69
C PHE A 146 -10.20 13.14 -8.13
N ALA A 147 -9.57 13.89 -7.21
CA ALA A 147 -10.15 15.11 -6.67
C ALA A 147 -10.36 16.16 -7.76
N ILE A 148 -9.34 16.45 -8.57
CA ILE A 148 -9.44 17.49 -9.61
C ILE A 148 -10.38 17.04 -10.73
N SER A 149 -10.30 15.78 -11.19
CA SER A 149 -11.15 15.31 -12.28
C SER A 149 -12.64 15.37 -11.94
N TRP A 150 -13.01 14.86 -10.76
CA TRP A 150 -14.41 14.87 -10.33
C TRP A 150 -14.89 16.27 -9.98
N HIS A 151 -14.04 17.08 -9.34
CA HIS A 151 -14.41 18.45 -9.02
C HIS A 151 -14.67 19.28 -10.29
N VAL A 152 -13.79 19.18 -11.30
CA VAL A 152 -14.00 19.84 -12.60
C VAL A 152 -15.32 19.40 -13.24
N PHE A 153 -15.60 18.08 -13.25
CA PHE A 153 -16.85 17.55 -13.79
C PHE A 153 -18.07 18.14 -13.06
N PHE A 154 -18.07 18.11 -11.72
CA PHE A 154 -19.17 18.62 -10.91
C PHE A 154 -19.35 20.13 -11.08
N MET A 155 -18.27 20.90 -11.14
CA MET A 155 -18.35 22.35 -11.30
C MET A 155 -18.80 22.77 -12.71
N MET A 156 -18.44 22.02 -13.76
CA MET A 156 -19.00 22.26 -15.10
C MET A 156 -20.51 22.03 -15.11
N THR A 157 -20.93 20.95 -14.44
CA THR A 157 -22.33 20.59 -14.28
C THR A 157 -23.10 21.63 -13.45
N PHE A 158 -22.50 22.13 -12.38
CA PHE A 158 -23.05 23.19 -11.53
C PHE A 158 -23.18 24.53 -12.27
N LEU A 159 -22.25 24.85 -13.16
CA LEU A 159 -22.25 26.09 -13.95
C LEU A 159 -23.15 26.06 -15.20
N ASN A 160 -23.72 24.89 -15.54
CA ASN A 160 -24.54 24.71 -16.73
C ASN A 160 -26.05 24.66 -16.36
N PRO A 161 -26.80 25.76 -16.58
CA PRO A 161 -28.21 25.85 -16.20
C PRO A 161 -29.14 24.97 -17.06
N HIS A 162 -28.65 24.42 -18.18
CA HIS A 162 -29.43 23.58 -19.08
C HIS A 162 -29.31 22.09 -18.78
N GLN A 163 -28.35 21.71 -17.94
CA GLN A 163 -28.17 20.33 -17.54
C GLN A 163 -29.05 20.10 -16.31
N GLU A 164 -30.23 19.54 -16.53
CA GLU A 164 -31.05 19.05 -15.42
C GLU A 164 -30.25 17.96 -14.71
N ASN A 165 -29.54 18.37 -13.66
CA ASN A 165 -28.91 17.46 -12.74
C ASN A 165 -30.04 16.62 -12.19
N GLY A 166 -30.07 15.33 -12.59
CA GLY A 166 -31.13 14.40 -12.23
C GLY A 166 -31.48 14.62 -10.76
N ARG A 167 -32.58 15.34 -10.53
CA ARG A 167 -33.07 15.62 -9.19
C ARG A 167 -33.50 14.27 -8.71
N GLY A 168 -32.74 13.72 -7.78
CA GLY A 168 -32.93 12.34 -7.47
C GLY A 168 -34.35 12.14 -6.93
N VAL A 169 -34.99 11.09 -7.40
CA VAL A 169 -36.34 10.71 -7.01
C VAL A 169 -36.30 9.94 -5.69
N PHE A 170 -35.17 9.28 -5.40
CA PHE A 170 -35.04 8.37 -4.27
C PHE A 170 -34.34 9.02 -3.08
N ASN A 171 -35.14 9.65 -2.21
CA ASN A 171 -34.64 10.33 -1.02
C ASN A 171 -33.86 9.38 -0.08
N THR A 172 -32.66 9.80 0.35
CA THR A 172 -31.82 9.04 1.29
C THR A 172 -32.24 9.21 2.76
N GLY A 173 -33.17 10.11 3.05
CA GLY A 173 -33.52 10.60 4.40
C GLY A 173 -32.72 11.82 4.84
N ILE A 174 -31.65 12.18 4.12
CA ILE A 174 -30.88 13.41 4.33
C ILE A 174 -31.40 14.48 3.35
N PRO A 175 -31.74 15.69 3.82
CA PRO A 175 -32.25 16.74 2.94
C PRO A 175 -31.31 17.02 1.76
N LYS A 176 -31.86 16.97 0.53
CA LYS A 176 -31.14 17.21 -0.75
C LYS A 176 -30.03 16.21 -1.06
N LEU A 177 -30.10 15.01 -0.50
CA LEU A 177 -29.25 13.89 -0.88
C LEU A 177 -30.17 12.77 -1.34
N ASP A 178 -30.14 12.47 -2.63
CA ASP A 178 -30.96 11.43 -3.24
C ASP A 178 -30.05 10.32 -3.79
N TRP A 179 -30.46 9.06 -3.69
CA TRP A 179 -29.65 7.89 -4.08
C TRP A 179 -29.25 7.89 -5.56
N ASP A 180 -30.11 8.48 -6.39
CA ASP A 180 -29.95 8.63 -7.82
C ASP A 180 -29.31 9.97 -8.23
N GLN A 181 -29.01 10.84 -7.27
CA GLN A 181 -28.24 12.05 -7.53
C GLN A 181 -26.84 11.66 -8.02
N TYR A 182 -26.37 12.34 -9.05
CA TYR A 182 -25.13 12.01 -9.74
C TYR A 182 -23.91 11.95 -8.79
N THR A 183 -23.84 12.81 -7.78
CA THR A 183 -22.78 12.82 -6.75
C THR A 183 -22.76 11.53 -5.92
N VAL A 184 -23.93 11.03 -5.51
CA VAL A 184 -24.08 9.77 -4.77
C VAL A 184 -23.75 8.58 -5.66
N VAL A 185 -24.24 8.59 -6.91
CA VAL A 185 -23.94 7.53 -7.89
C VAL A 185 -22.43 7.42 -8.13
N VAL A 186 -21.71 8.54 -8.30
CA VAL A 186 -20.25 8.55 -8.44
C VAL A 186 -19.56 7.95 -7.20
N LEU A 187 -19.99 8.32 -6.00
CA LEU A 187 -19.39 7.80 -4.77
C LEU A 187 -19.64 6.30 -4.59
N VAL A 188 -20.87 5.84 -4.87
CA VAL A 188 -21.25 4.42 -4.75
C VAL A 188 -20.53 3.58 -5.80
N THR A 189 -20.50 4.02 -7.07
CA THR A 189 -19.77 3.33 -8.13
C THR A 189 -18.27 3.31 -7.86
N ALA A 190 -17.72 4.39 -7.29
CA ALA A 190 -16.32 4.43 -6.87
C ALA A 190 -16.03 3.45 -5.73
N LEU A 191 -16.86 3.44 -4.70
CA LEU A 191 -16.74 2.52 -3.56
C LEU A 191 -16.80 1.06 -4.04
N ALA A 192 -17.77 0.73 -4.90
CA ALA A 192 -17.89 -0.60 -5.47
C ALA A 192 -16.64 -0.98 -6.30
N GLY A 193 -16.11 -0.06 -7.09
CA GLY A 193 -14.90 -0.28 -7.89
C GLY A 193 -13.67 -0.56 -7.02
N VAL A 194 -13.45 0.22 -5.96
CA VAL A 194 -12.31 0.01 -5.05
C VAL A 194 -12.45 -1.27 -4.21
N LEU A 195 -13.66 -1.62 -3.76
CA LEU A 195 -13.90 -2.88 -3.05
C LEU A 195 -13.59 -4.08 -3.95
N MET A 196 -14.00 -4.01 -5.21
CA MET A 196 -13.70 -5.04 -6.19
C MET A 196 -12.20 -5.12 -6.52
N ALA A 197 -11.50 -3.99 -6.56
CA ALA A 197 -10.04 -3.96 -6.69
C ALA A 197 -9.33 -4.66 -5.52
N ILE A 198 -9.76 -4.39 -4.28
CA ILE A 198 -9.22 -5.04 -3.09
C ILE A 198 -9.50 -6.55 -3.14
N LEU A 199 -10.75 -6.95 -3.42
CA LEU A 199 -11.12 -8.36 -3.57
C LEU A 199 -10.30 -9.06 -4.66
N ALA A 200 -9.99 -8.38 -5.77
CA ALA A 200 -9.15 -8.91 -6.84
C ALA A 200 -7.73 -9.27 -6.38
N THR A 201 -7.25 -8.64 -5.31
CA THR A 201 -5.92 -8.89 -4.72
C THR A 201 -5.96 -9.85 -3.53
N VAL A 202 -7.09 -9.95 -2.83
CA VAL A 202 -7.29 -10.87 -1.69
C VAL A 202 -7.70 -12.28 -2.11
N LEU A 203 -8.54 -12.42 -3.15
CA LEU A 203 -9.11 -13.71 -3.59
C LEU A 203 -8.16 -14.68 -4.32
N PRO A 204 -7.17 -14.24 -5.13
CA PRO A 204 -6.13 -15.15 -5.62
C PRO A 204 -5.40 -15.80 -4.42
N PRO A 205 -4.72 -16.96 -4.59
CA PRO A 205 -4.00 -17.58 -3.49
C PRO A 205 -3.11 -16.53 -2.79
N PRO A 206 -3.05 -16.51 -1.45
CA PRO A 206 -2.75 -15.33 -0.60
C PRO A 206 -1.34 -14.74 -0.71
N GLY A 207 -0.59 -15.04 -1.77
CA GLY A 207 0.76 -14.53 -2.05
C GLY A 207 0.84 -13.05 -2.42
N LEU A 208 -0.29 -12.32 -2.47
CA LEU A 208 -0.30 -10.87 -2.70
C LEU A 208 -0.35 -10.04 -1.41
N LEU A 209 -0.60 -10.67 -0.26
CA LEU A 209 -0.59 -9.99 1.03
C LEU A 209 0.84 -9.58 1.40
N ASN A 210 1.08 -8.29 1.56
CA ASN A 210 2.34 -7.72 2.01
C ASN A 210 2.74 -8.27 3.37
N TYR A 211 1.80 -8.44 4.30
CA TYR A 211 2.10 -9.02 5.61
C TYR A 211 2.73 -10.41 5.48
N LYS A 212 2.14 -11.30 4.67
CA LYS A 212 2.69 -12.63 4.42
C LYS A 212 4.07 -12.55 3.77
N ARG A 213 4.26 -11.65 2.80
CA ARG A 213 5.55 -11.42 2.16
C ARG A 213 6.62 -10.95 3.15
N VAL A 214 6.29 -10.08 4.11
CA VAL A 214 7.22 -9.67 5.16
C VAL A 214 7.73 -10.89 5.93
N VAL A 215 6.82 -11.78 6.34
CA VAL A 215 7.20 -13.00 7.08
C VAL A 215 8.11 -13.89 6.23
N ASP A 216 7.69 -14.19 4.99
CA ASP A 216 8.40 -15.08 4.07
C ASP A 216 9.79 -14.51 3.69
N GLU A 217 9.87 -13.21 3.38
CA GLU A 217 11.12 -12.52 3.01
C GLU A 217 12.07 -12.36 4.19
N THR A 218 11.55 -12.16 5.41
CA THR A 218 12.36 -12.09 6.63
C THR A 218 12.96 -13.45 6.95
N GLU A 219 12.17 -14.52 6.88
CA GLU A 219 12.65 -15.89 7.06
C GLU A 219 13.69 -16.27 5.99
N PHE A 220 13.44 -15.91 4.73
CA PHE A 220 14.41 -16.08 3.66
C PHE A 220 15.71 -15.31 3.92
N SER A 221 15.61 -14.07 4.40
CA SER A 221 16.78 -13.24 4.71
C SER A 221 17.58 -13.79 5.89
N MET A 222 16.91 -14.33 6.92
CA MET A 222 17.56 -15.01 8.03
C MET A 222 18.29 -16.29 7.57
N LYS A 223 17.62 -17.15 6.78
CA LYS A 223 18.25 -18.35 6.20
C LYS A 223 19.45 -18.00 5.31
N THR A 224 19.32 -16.95 4.51
CA THR A 224 20.40 -16.44 3.65
C THR A 224 21.56 -15.91 4.48
N THR A 225 21.28 -15.19 5.56
CA THR A 225 22.29 -14.71 6.52
C THR A 225 23.04 -15.87 7.17
N SER A 226 22.32 -16.89 7.65
CA SER A 226 22.93 -18.10 8.24
C SER A 226 23.83 -18.81 7.23
N LYS A 227 23.37 -18.94 5.98
CA LYS A 227 24.15 -19.53 4.89
C LYS A 227 25.40 -18.71 4.55
N ILE A 228 25.27 -17.39 4.40
CA ILE A 228 26.41 -16.50 4.12
C ILE A 228 27.48 -16.67 5.19
N TRP A 229 27.10 -16.69 6.47
CA TRP A 229 28.06 -16.90 7.54
C TRP A 229 28.69 -18.30 7.51
N THR A 230 27.90 -19.36 7.30
CA THR A 230 28.45 -20.73 7.16
C THR A 230 29.46 -20.79 6.02
N ASP A 231 29.06 -20.34 4.83
CA ASP A 231 29.88 -20.39 3.62
C ASP A 231 31.13 -19.48 3.76
N SER A 232 31.00 -18.35 4.47
CA SER A 232 32.13 -17.45 4.76
C SER A 232 33.10 -18.08 5.74
N ILE A 233 32.63 -18.71 6.82
CA ILE A 233 33.50 -19.41 7.78
C ILE A 233 34.19 -20.59 7.09
N GLU A 234 33.48 -21.38 6.29
CA GLU A 234 34.05 -22.50 5.54
C GLU A 234 35.11 -22.03 4.54
N TYR A 235 34.84 -20.93 3.83
CA TYR A 235 35.80 -20.32 2.92
C TYR A 235 37.02 -19.79 3.66
N PHE A 236 36.79 -19.03 4.72
CA PHE A 236 37.81 -18.30 5.46
C PHE A 236 38.67 -19.21 6.35
N CYS A 237 38.17 -20.35 6.80
CA CYS A 237 38.97 -21.40 7.46
C CYS A 237 39.51 -22.45 6.48
N GLY A 238 39.32 -22.25 5.16
CA GLY A 238 39.91 -23.10 4.14
C GLY A 238 41.40 -22.82 3.96
N HIS A 239 42.08 -23.66 3.18
CA HIS A 239 43.52 -23.52 2.95
C HIS A 239 43.89 -22.86 1.61
N THR A 240 42.90 -22.58 0.75
CA THR A 240 43.17 -22.09 -0.60
C THR A 240 42.09 -21.14 -1.10
N ARG A 241 42.55 -20.13 -1.84
CA ARG A 241 41.68 -19.19 -2.53
C ARG A 241 40.86 -19.88 -3.63
N SER A 242 39.55 -19.83 -3.50
CA SER A 242 38.60 -20.39 -4.48
C SER A 242 37.66 -19.32 -5.07
N SER A 243 36.93 -19.69 -6.12
CA SER A 243 35.90 -18.83 -6.74
C SER A 243 34.68 -18.59 -5.83
N LYS A 244 34.55 -19.33 -4.72
CA LYS A 244 33.45 -19.17 -3.74
C LYS A 244 33.33 -17.73 -3.23
N ARG A 245 34.43 -16.98 -3.13
CA ARG A 245 34.42 -15.55 -2.72
C ARG A 245 33.51 -14.65 -3.56
N PHE A 246 33.42 -14.90 -4.87
CA PHE A 246 32.55 -14.11 -5.75
C PHE A 246 31.08 -14.49 -5.57
N VAL A 247 30.81 -15.77 -5.28
CA VAL A 247 29.46 -16.25 -4.94
C VAL A 247 29.01 -15.65 -3.61
N LEU A 248 29.90 -15.61 -2.61
CA LEU A 248 29.66 -14.96 -1.31
C LEU A 248 29.38 -13.47 -1.46
N ALA A 249 30.21 -12.76 -2.24
CA ALA A 249 30.01 -11.34 -2.53
C ALA A 249 28.64 -11.06 -3.17
N GLU A 250 28.21 -11.88 -4.13
CA GLU A 250 26.90 -11.73 -4.76
C GLU A 250 25.74 -12.10 -3.82
N ALA A 251 25.93 -13.09 -2.94
CA ALA A 251 24.95 -13.44 -1.91
C ALA A 251 24.74 -12.28 -0.92
N ILE A 252 25.81 -11.61 -0.49
CA ILE A 252 25.76 -10.44 0.39
C ILE A 252 25.05 -9.26 -0.31
N ASN A 253 25.37 -9.00 -1.57
CA ASN A 253 24.67 -7.98 -2.36
C ASN A 253 23.17 -8.28 -2.51
N SER A 254 22.82 -9.55 -2.70
CA SER A 254 21.43 -10.01 -2.80
C SER A 254 20.68 -9.88 -1.48
N LEU A 255 21.32 -10.20 -0.35
CA LEU A 255 20.75 -10.00 0.99
C LEU A 255 20.43 -8.51 1.23
N ASN A 256 21.36 -7.61 0.90
CA ASN A 256 21.14 -6.16 1.07
C ASN A 256 19.96 -5.64 0.22
N LYS A 257 19.75 -6.19 -0.98
CA LYS A 257 18.56 -5.86 -1.81
C LYS A 257 17.27 -6.38 -1.15
N ALA A 258 17.28 -7.62 -0.65
CA ALA A 258 16.12 -8.23 0.01
C ALA A 258 15.66 -7.43 1.23
N VAL A 259 16.59 -6.92 2.05
CA VAL A 259 16.29 -6.09 3.22
C VAL A 259 15.52 -4.81 2.83
N VAL A 260 15.86 -4.17 1.71
CA VAL A 260 15.12 -2.99 1.21
C VAL A 260 13.68 -3.34 0.83
N HIS A 261 13.43 -4.53 0.30
CA HIS A 261 12.09 -4.99 -0.06
C HIS A 261 11.21 -5.24 1.18
N ILE A 262 11.78 -5.82 2.25
CA ILE A 262 11.07 -6.05 3.52
C ILE A 262 10.49 -4.74 4.05
N GLN A 263 11.28 -3.67 4.09
CA GLN A 263 10.81 -2.37 4.58
C GLN A 263 9.66 -1.80 3.74
N GLY A 264 9.71 -1.96 2.41
CA GLY A 264 8.63 -1.56 1.51
C GLY A 264 7.35 -2.34 1.78
N ASN A 265 7.46 -3.66 1.92
CA ASN A 265 6.33 -4.53 2.26
C ASN A 265 5.77 -4.24 3.66
N LEU A 266 6.62 -3.93 4.64
CA LEU A 266 6.22 -3.59 6.00
C LEU A 266 5.48 -2.26 6.10
N LYS A 267 5.85 -1.27 5.29
CA LYS A 267 5.09 -0.01 5.18
C LYS A 267 3.72 -0.24 4.54
N ASN A 268 3.67 -1.11 3.53
CA ASN A 268 2.43 -1.40 2.82
C ASN A 268 1.50 -2.32 3.60
N SER A 269 2.01 -3.22 4.44
CA SER A 269 1.20 -4.11 5.27
C SER A 269 0.35 -3.35 6.28
N TRP A 270 0.75 -2.13 6.66
CA TRP A 270 -0.10 -1.23 7.46
C TRP A 270 -1.45 -0.98 6.79
N TRP A 271 -1.51 -0.86 5.47
CA TRP A 271 -2.79 -0.66 4.76
C TRP A 271 -3.66 -1.92 4.73
N GLU A 272 -3.09 -3.10 4.95
CA GLU A 272 -3.84 -4.36 5.00
C GLU A 272 -4.46 -4.59 6.37
N THR A 273 -3.75 -4.19 7.43
CA THR A 273 -4.11 -4.52 8.81
C THR A 273 -4.60 -3.33 9.61
N PHE A 274 -4.27 -2.10 9.19
CA PHE A 274 -4.50 -0.84 9.91
C PHE A 274 -3.97 -0.84 11.35
N ASP A 275 -2.97 -1.69 11.62
CA ASP A 275 -2.49 -2.02 12.98
C ASP A 275 -3.58 -2.46 13.94
N LEU A 276 -4.71 -2.97 13.43
CA LEU A 276 -5.79 -3.48 14.27
C LEU A 276 -5.35 -4.79 14.94
N PHE A 277 -5.77 -4.97 16.19
CA PHE A 277 -5.45 -6.15 16.99
C PHE A 277 -3.92 -6.38 17.10
N GLY A 278 -3.47 -7.64 17.17
CA GLY A 278 -2.04 -7.98 17.28
C GLY A 278 -1.19 -7.64 16.04
N PHE A 279 -1.78 -7.21 14.92
CA PHE A 279 -0.99 -6.90 13.72
C PHE A 279 -0.10 -5.67 13.88
N GLY A 280 -0.52 -4.69 14.69
CA GLY A 280 0.33 -3.54 15.03
C GLY A 280 1.58 -3.95 15.78
N LYS A 281 1.43 -4.81 16.81
CA LYS A 281 2.52 -5.39 17.59
C LYS A 281 3.48 -6.16 16.68
N LYS A 282 2.98 -7.11 15.89
CA LYS A 282 3.77 -7.84 14.86
C LYS A 282 4.55 -6.92 13.94
N ARG A 283 3.90 -5.90 13.37
CA ARG A 283 4.56 -4.97 12.43
C ARG A 283 5.70 -4.19 13.10
N LEU A 284 5.55 -3.79 14.36
CA LEU A 284 6.59 -3.10 15.11
C LEU A 284 7.77 -4.03 15.45
N LEU A 285 7.50 -5.28 15.82
CA LEU A 285 8.53 -6.29 16.03
C LEU A 285 9.30 -6.56 14.74
N PHE A 286 8.62 -6.76 13.60
CA PHE A 286 9.27 -6.90 12.30
C PHE A 286 10.03 -5.64 11.88
N ASN A 287 9.58 -4.44 12.27
CA ASN A 287 10.33 -3.20 12.02
C ASN A 287 11.64 -3.16 12.82
N ALA A 288 11.62 -3.63 14.07
CA ALA A 288 12.81 -3.77 14.89
C ALA A 288 13.79 -4.81 14.30
N PHE A 289 13.25 -5.92 13.79
CA PHE A 289 14.02 -6.95 13.10
C PHE A 289 14.70 -6.41 11.83
N ASP A 290 13.92 -5.77 10.94
CA ASP A 290 14.43 -5.16 9.70
C ASP A 290 15.49 -4.09 9.98
N THR A 291 15.26 -3.23 10.98
CA THR A 291 16.24 -2.22 11.40
C THR A 291 17.55 -2.86 11.85
N THR A 292 17.50 -4.00 12.54
CA THR A 292 18.68 -4.76 12.95
C THR A 292 19.40 -5.33 11.73
N LEU A 293 18.69 -5.97 10.79
CA LEU A 293 19.28 -6.47 9.55
C LEU A 293 19.96 -5.37 8.75
N GLN A 294 19.35 -4.19 8.60
CA GLN A 294 19.97 -3.04 7.93
C GLN A 294 21.27 -2.61 8.62
N LYS A 295 21.28 -2.56 9.96
CA LYS A 295 22.49 -2.25 10.73
C LYS A 295 23.57 -3.31 10.54
N THR A 296 23.21 -4.58 10.32
CA THR A 296 24.17 -5.65 10.01
C THR A 296 24.70 -5.61 8.58
N GLY A 297 24.04 -4.92 7.65
CA GLY A 297 24.50 -4.77 6.27
C GLY A 297 25.93 -4.20 6.17
N SER A 298 26.27 -3.22 7.00
CA SER A 298 27.64 -2.69 7.11
C SER A 298 28.68 -3.74 7.54
N VAL A 299 28.28 -4.68 8.40
CA VAL A 299 29.15 -5.77 8.86
C VAL A 299 29.32 -6.81 7.76
N MET A 300 28.26 -7.09 7.01
CA MET A 300 28.33 -7.98 5.85
C MET A 300 29.25 -7.44 4.75
N VAL A 301 29.32 -6.11 4.58
CA VAL A 301 30.27 -5.48 3.66
C VAL A 301 31.72 -5.66 4.13
N ALA A 302 31.98 -5.58 5.45
CA ALA A 302 33.32 -5.88 5.98
C ALA A 302 33.69 -7.35 5.74
N VAL A 303 32.77 -8.29 6.00
CA VAL A 303 32.96 -9.71 5.68
C VAL A 303 33.24 -9.92 4.19
N GLN A 304 32.50 -9.22 3.31
CA GLN A 304 32.71 -9.26 1.87
C GLN A 304 34.12 -8.80 1.49
N ASP A 305 34.62 -7.72 2.10
CA ASP A 305 35.97 -7.22 1.83
C ASP A 305 37.01 -8.25 2.27
N SER A 306 36.95 -8.72 3.52
CA SER A 306 37.89 -9.73 4.05
C SER A 306 37.89 -11.00 3.20
N VAL A 307 36.73 -11.48 2.73
CA VAL A 307 36.63 -12.67 1.86
C VAL A 307 37.20 -12.42 0.46
N LEU A 308 37.09 -11.20 -0.08
CA LEU A 308 37.58 -10.88 -1.42
C LEU A 308 39.10 -10.62 -1.45
N THR A 309 39.64 -10.02 -0.39
CA THR A 309 41.05 -9.64 -0.28
C THR A 309 41.93 -10.79 0.19
N GLU A 310 41.35 -11.84 0.80
CA GLU A 310 42.09 -12.97 1.36
C GLU A 310 43.05 -13.64 0.37
N ASP A 311 44.28 -13.90 0.83
CA ASP A 311 45.36 -14.49 0.05
C ASP A 311 45.85 -15.85 0.58
N PHE A 312 45.37 -16.27 1.77
CA PHE A 312 45.66 -17.56 2.41
C PHE A 312 47.17 -17.78 2.68
N CYS A 313 47.96 -16.71 2.72
CA CYS A 313 49.40 -16.79 2.92
C CYS A 313 49.79 -16.63 4.40
N GLY A 314 51.07 -16.82 4.69
CA GLY A 314 51.64 -16.55 6.02
C GLY A 314 51.05 -17.46 7.10
N LYS A 315 50.53 -16.85 8.16
CA LYS A 315 50.03 -17.54 9.36
C LYS A 315 48.54 -17.90 9.33
N HIS A 316 47.86 -17.59 8.22
CA HIS A 316 46.42 -17.79 8.03
C HIS A 316 45.93 -19.14 8.58
N ASN A 317 46.46 -20.25 8.03
CA ASN A 317 46.00 -21.61 8.37
C ASN A 317 46.13 -21.91 9.87
N THR A 318 47.25 -21.56 10.49
CA THR A 318 47.48 -21.82 11.92
C THR A 318 46.50 -21.03 12.78
N PHE A 319 46.23 -19.77 12.42
CA PHE A 319 45.28 -18.93 13.12
C PHE A 319 43.84 -19.44 12.95
N THR A 320 43.42 -19.70 11.71
CA THR A 320 42.05 -20.10 11.40
C THR A 320 41.72 -21.50 11.92
N ASP A 321 42.65 -22.46 11.86
CA ASP A 321 42.49 -23.78 12.49
C ASP A 321 42.29 -23.65 14.01
N GLY A 322 43.05 -22.75 14.65
CA GLY A 322 42.96 -22.48 16.09
C GLY A 322 41.66 -21.79 16.49
N MET A 323 41.05 -21.00 15.60
CA MET A 323 39.84 -20.21 15.86
C MET A 323 38.54 -20.88 15.40
N ASN A 324 38.60 -21.79 14.43
CA ASN A 324 37.44 -22.32 13.70
C ASN A 324 36.29 -22.75 14.62
N GLN A 325 36.57 -23.55 15.65
CA GLN A 325 35.55 -24.01 16.59
C GLN A 325 34.85 -22.86 17.33
N SER A 326 35.61 -21.87 17.81
CA SER A 326 35.06 -20.73 18.56
C SER A 326 34.22 -19.80 17.67
N ILE A 327 34.66 -19.58 16.42
CA ILE A 327 33.93 -18.82 15.40
C ILE A 327 32.62 -19.54 15.04
N ALA A 328 32.67 -20.85 14.78
CA ALA A 328 31.50 -21.65 14.44
C ALA A 328 30.48 -21.72 15.59
N CYS A 329 30.96 -21.84 16.84
CA CYS A 329 30.13 -21.79 18.03
C CYS A 329 29.39 -20.46 18.14
N LEU A 330 30.12 -19.33 18.10
CA LEU A 330 29.52 -18.00 18.16
C LEU A 330 28.48 -17.77 17.06
N LYS A 331 28.79 -18.18 15.83
CA LYS A 331 27.85 -18.10 14.71
C LYS A 331 26.56 -18.89 14.98
N THR A 332 26.70 -20.09 15.53
CA THR A 332 25.56 -21.00 15.78
C THR A 332 24.64 -20.42 16.84
N GLU A 333 25.19 -19.97 17.98
CA GLU A 333 24.41 -19.34 19.04
C GLU A 333 23.72 -18.06 18.56
N ALA A 334 24.43 -17.20 17.81
CA ALA A 334 23.85 -15.96 17.31
C ALA A 334 22.73 -16.19 16.27
N ILE A 335 22.85 -17.19 15.39
CA ILE A 335 21.74 -17.58 14.51
C ILE A 335 20.58 -18.17 15.32
N GLY A 336 20.87 -18.99 16.34
CA GLY A 336 19.85 -19.56 17.22
C GLY A 336 19.05 -18.50 17.99
N LEU A 337 19.71 -17.44 18.45
CA LEU A 337 19.04 -16.28 19.03
C LEU A 337 18.17 -15.55 17.99
N LEU A 338 18.71 -15.29 16.80
CA LEU A 338 17.98 -14.59 15.74
C LEU A 338 16.72 -15.35 15.28
N ASP A 339 16.79 -16.69 15.25
CA ASP A 339 15.65 -17.56 14.92
C ASP A 339 14.54 -17.49 15.98
N ARG A 340 14.89 -17.54 17.27
CA ARG A 340 13.93 -17.35 18.37
C ARG A 340 13.24 -15.99 18.31
N CYS A 341 14.01 -14.92 18.11
CA CYS A 341 13.43 -13.59 17.94
C CYS A 341 12.52 -13.49 16.71
N LEU A 342 12.83 -14.22 15.62
CA LEU A 342 11.96 -14.27 14.45
C LEU A 342 10.64 -15.01 14.73
N CYS A 343 10.68 -16.10 15.50
CA CYS A 343 9.47 -16.79 15.95
C CYS A 343 8.58 -15.86 16.77
N ALA A 344 9.16 -15.16 17.75
CA ALA A 344 8.47 -14.12 18.51
C ALA A 344 7.85 -13.02 17.61
N CYS A 345 8.57 -12.54 16.58
CA CYS A 345 7.99 -11.59 15.61
C CYS A 345 6.77 -12.14 14.86
N LYS A 346 6.78 -13.43 14.48
CA LYS A 346 5.68 -14.07 13.74
C LYS A 346 4.43 -14.19 14.60
N ASP A 347 4.61 -14.56 15.86
CA ASP A 347 3.52 -14.82 16.80
C ASP A 347 2.95 -13.51 17.32
N GLY A 348 3.79 -12.51 17.50
CA GLY A 348 3.38 -11.14 17.80
C GLY A 348 2.94 -10.90 19.24
N ASP A 349 3.20 -11.87 20.09
CA ASP A 349 3.00 -11.84 21.52
C ASP A 349 4.20 -12.58 22.10
N ILE A 350 4.90 -11.97 23.06
CA ILE A 350 6.09 -12.56 23.67
C ILE A 350 5.73 -12.89 25.11
N ASP A 351 5.50 -14.16 25.39
CA ASP A 351 5.17 -14.59 26.75
C ASP A 351 6.42 -14.66 27.66
N ASP A 352 6.20 -14.76 28.98
CA ASP A 352 7.30 -14.81 29.97
C ASP A 352 8.29 -15.96 29.71
N GLY A 353 7.82 -17.08 29.13
CA GLY A 353 8.68 -18.21 28.76
C GLY A 353 9.54 -17.90 27.54
N GLU A 354 8.98 -17.27 26.51
CA GLU A 354 9.75 -16.79 25.37
C GLU A 354 10.76 -15.70 25.77
N VAL A 355 10.43 -14.84 26.73
CA VAL A 355 11.39 -13.89 27.32
C VAL A 355 12.56 -14.64 27.96
N GLU A 356 12.29 -15.62 28.81
CA GLU A 356 13.33 -16.44 29.44
C GLU A 356 14.21 -17.15 28.40
N GLU A 357 13.62 -17.77 27.37
CA GLU A 357 14.35 -18.42 26.29
C GLU A 357 15.23 -17.45 25.48
N ILE A 358 14.76 -16.23 25.22
CA ILE A 358 15.54 -15.19 24.54
C ILE A 358 16.68 -14.71 25.43
N GLU A 359 16.44 -14.49 26.73
CA GLU A 359 17.48 -14.08 27.69
C GLU A 359 18.57 -15.13 27.86
N GLU A 360 18.20 -16.42 27.93
CA GLU A 360 19.13 -17.55 27.94
C GLU A 360 19.97 -17.58 26.66
N ALA A 361 19.34 -17.43 25.49
CA ALA A 361 20.05 -17.38 24.21
C ALA A 361 20.98 -16.16 24.11
N ILE A 362 20.60 -15.00 24.65
CA ILE A 362 21.49 -13.82 24.76
C ILE A 362 22.70 -14.14 25.64
N ALA A 363 22.51 -14.82 26.77
CA ALA A 363 23.59 -15.22 27.66
C ALA A 363 24.56 -16.18 26.97
N ALA A 364 24.04 -17.17 26.22
CA ALA A 364 24.83 -18.12 25.44
C ALA A 364 25.68 -17.43 24.37
N VAL A 365 25.11 -16.47 23.63
CA VAL A 365 25.87 -15.67 22.65
C VAL A 365 26.99 -14.87 23.33
N LYS A 366 26.70 -14.22 24.47
CA LYS A 366 27.70 -13.46 25.25
C LYS A 366 28.81 -14.35 25.81
N GLU A 367 28.50 -15.60 26.17
CA GLU A 367 29.49 -16.60 26.57
C GLU A 367 30.37 -17.03 25.38
N ALA A 368 29.77 -17.41 24.25
CA ALA A 368 30.51 -17.76 23.03
C ALA A 368 31.41 -16.62 22.53
N GLN A 369 30.98 -15.35 22.68
CA GLN A 369 31.81 -14.18 22.39
C GLN A 369 33.04 -14.08 23.30
N ARG A 370 32.88 -14.36 24.61
CA ARG A 370 33.98 -14.37 25.58
C ARG A 370 34.97 -15.49 25.28
N ASP A 371 34.47 -16.67 24.95
CA ASP A 371 35.31 -17.82 24.60
C ASP A 371 36.11 -17.56 23.32
N MET A 372 35.48 -17.00 22.29
CA MET A 372 36.18 -16.59 21.07
C MET A 372 37.25 -15.52 21.36
N LEU A 373 36.96 -14.55 22.23
CA LEU A 373 37.94 -13.53 22.63
C LEU A 373 39.13 -14.13 23.41
N ASN A 374 38.88 -15.05 24.33
CA ASN A 374 39.93 -15.74 25.08
C ASN A 374 40.81 -16.56 24.12
N ARG A 375 40.19 -17.29 23.19
CA ARG A 375 40.91 -18.07 22.19
C ARG A 375 41.77 -17.19 21.27
N TYR A 376 41.22 -16.06 20.85
CA TYR A 376 41.95 -15.06 20.07
C TYR A 376 43.18 -14.53 20.83
N ARG A 377 43.05 -14.26 22.13
CA ARG A 377 44.16 -13.79 22.98
C ARG A 377 45.24 -14.85 23.15
N GLU A 378 44.88 -16.11 23.41
CA GLU A 378 45.83 -17.21 23.53
C GLU A 378 46.69 -17.35 22.26
N LEU A 379 46.07 -17.32 21.09
CA LEU A 379 46.78 -17.38 19.81
C LEU A 379 47.68 -16.16 19.62
N SER A 380 47.18 -14.96 19.94
CA SER A 380 47.95 -13.72 19.83
C SER A 380 49.15 -13.66 20.79
N GLU A 381 49.01 -14.20 22.00
CA GLU A 381 50.08 -14.29 23.00
C GLU A 381 51.14 -15.30 22.57
N SER A 382 50.73 -16.46 22.05
CA SER A 382 51.66 -17.46 21.51
C SER A 382 52.53 -16.88 20.39
N GLU A 383 51.97 -15.98 19.56
CA GLU A 383 52.74 -15.28 18.54
C GLU A 383 53.69 -14.23 19.10
N LYS A 384 53.28 -13.53 20.17
CA LYS A 384 54.09 -12.52 20.82
C LYS A 384 55.32 -13.14 21.47
N GLU A 385 55.20 -14.32 22.06
CA GLU A 385 56.34 -15.09 22.59
C GLU A 385 57.36 -15.46 21.50
N MET A 386 56.90 -15.59 20.25
CA MET A 386 57.76 -15.79 19.07
C MET A 386 58.30 -14.48 18.47
N GLY A 387 58.13 -13.34 19.14
CA GLY A 387 58.69 -12.05 18.74
C GLY A 387 57.84 -11.22 17.76
N ALA A 388 56.59 -11.60 17.51
CA ALA A 388 55.68 -10.85 16.63
C ALA A 388 54.96 -9.69 17.37
N THR A 389 54.56 -8.65 16.64
CA THR A 389 53.68 -7.59 17.15
C THR A 389 52.24 -8.09 17.28
N PHE A 390 51.51 -7.65 18.31
CA PHE A 390 50.14 -8.09 18.64
C PHE A 390 49.14 -7.95 17.48
N ILE A 391 49.40 -7.06 16.52
CA ILE A 391 48.68 -6.97 15.26
C ILE A 391 49.72 -7.16 14.16
N SER A 392 49.74 -8.34 13.53
CA SER A 392 50.57 -8.59 12.36
C SER A 392 49.82 -8.10 11.11
N LYS A 393 50.55 -7.52 10.16
CA LYS A 393 49.97 -7.16 8.85
C LYS A 393 49.51 -8.41 8.08
N GLU A 394 50.08 -9.56 8.40
CA GLU A 394 49.76 -10.86 7.79
C GLU A 394 48.40 -11.39 8.23
N LEU A 395 47.85 -10.97 9.37
CA LEU A 395 46.55 -11.41 9.89
C LEU A 395 45.46 -10.32 9.78
N SER A 396 45.61 -9.33 8.90
CA SER A 396 44.71 -8.18 8.88
C SER A 396 43.27 -8.57 8.54
N ASN A 397 43.09 -9.45 7.56
CA ASN A 397 41.76 -9.89 7.11
C ASN A 397 41.11 -10.80 8.15
N GLU A 398 41.90 -11.63 8.84
CA GLU A 398 41.45 -12.54 9.90
C GLU A 398 40.97 -11.76 11.10
N ASN A 399 41.73 -10.73 11.49
CA ASN A 399 41.35 -9.82 12.54
C ASN A 399 40.06 -9.07 12.18
N GLU A 400 39.93 -8.59 10.94
CA GLU A 400 38.72 -7.94 10.46
C GLU A 400 37.52 -8.90 10.45
N PHE A 401 37.69 -10.14 9.98
CA PHE A 401 36.64 -11.15 9.92
C PHE A 401 36.14 -11.54 11.31
N VAL A 402 37.05 -11.84 12.25
CA VAL A 402 36.71 -12.16 13.65
C VAL A 402 36.04 -10.97 14.33
N PHE A 403 36.53 -9.75 14.08
CA PHE A 403 35.92 -8.53 14.59
C PHE A 403 34.51 -8.32 14.03
N ALA A 404 34.32 -8.50 12.72
CA ALA A 404 33.03 -8.40 12.06
C ALA A 404 32.03 -9.41 12.64
N LEU A 405 32.42 -10.67 12.82
CA LEU A 405 31.56 -11.68 13.45
C LEU A 405 31.19 -11.31 14.89
N SER A 406 32.16 -10.83 15.68
CA SER A 406 31.90 -10.36 17.05
C SER A 406 30.91 -9.20 17.09
N VAL A 407 31.10 -8.20 16.22
CA VAL A 407 30.20 -7.03 16.11
C VAL A 407 28.81 -7.46 15.64
N TRP A 408 28.72 -8.38 14.68
CA TRP A 408 27.44 -8.91 14.23
C TRP A 408 26.71 -9.61 15.38
N ALA A 409 27.36 -10.54 16.08
CA ALA A 409 26.77 -11.25 17.21
C ALA A 409 26.29 -10.29 18.32
N ARG A 410 27.07 -9.24 18.61
CA ARG A 410 26.64 -8.18 19.54
C ARG A 410 25.38 -7.46 19.07
N LYS A 411 25.27 -7.13 17.78
CA LYS A 411 24.05 -6.52 17.23
C LYS A 411 22.84 -7.43 17.35
N ILE A 412 23.03 -8.76 17.27
CA ILE A 412 21.95 -9.74 17.49
C ILE A 412 21.56 -9.80 18.97
N THR A 413 22.52 -9.75 19.92
CA THR A 413 22.17 -9.66 21.34
C THR A 413 21.45 -8.34 21.69
N ASP A 414 21.92 -7.22 21.14
CA ASP A 414 21.27 -5.91 21.31
C ASP A 414 19.84 -5.93 20.73
N PHE A 415 19.61 -6.72 19.68
CA PHE A 415 18.28 -6.92 19.10
C PHE A 415 17.38 -7.78 19.99
N GLY A 416 17.89 -8.88 20.55
CA GLY A 416 17.16 -9.67 21.55
C GLY A 416 16.74 -8.83 22.75
N ASP A 417 17.63 -8.01 23.30
CA ASP A 417 17.28 -7.09 24.39
C ASP A 417 16.21 -6.05 23.95
N ASN A 418 16.26 -5.61 22.69
CA ASN A 418 15.32 -4.64 22.15
C ASN A 418 13.94 -5.23 21.85
N ILE A 419 13.84 -6.50 21.43
CA ILE A 419 12.55 -7.11 21.12
C ILE A 419 11.69 -7.25 22.38
N ILE A 420 12.30 -7.68 23.49
CA ILE A 420 11.65 -7.76 24.82
C ILE A 420 11.15 -6.39 25.26
N LYS A 421 11.97 -5.33 25.10
CA LYS A 421 11.60 -3.95 25.46
C LYS A 421 10.46 -3.40 24.61
N VAL A 422 10.51 -3.63 23.30
CA VAL A 422 9.45 -3.19 22.38
C VAL A 422 8.12 -3.87 22.76
N ASP A 423 8.16 -5.13 23.15
CA ASP A 423 6.98 -5.88 23.60
C ASP A 423 6.35 -5.28 24.86
N ALA A 424 7.17 -5.08 25.89
CA ALA A 424 6.74 -4.50 27.16
C ALA A 424 6.16 -3.07 26.99
N ASP A 425 6.78 -2.25 26.14
CA ASP A 425 6.32 -0.89 25.82
C ASP A 425 4.96 -0.87 25.09
N LEU A 426 4.60 -1.97 24.40
CA LEU A 426 3.36 -2.08 23.65
C LEU A 426 2.19 -2.53 24.52
N ASP A 427 2.45 -3.43 25.46
CA ASP A 427 1.44 -3.88 26.40
C ASP A 427 0.95 -2.74 27.30
N GLU A 428 1.82 -1.79 27.65
CA GLU A 428 1.44 -0.57 28.37
C GLU A 428 0.53 0.36 27.55
N LYS A 429 0.68 0.36 26.21
CA LYS A 429 0.00 1.28 25.28
C LYS A 429 -1.27 0.71 24.66
N ASN A 430 -1.71 -0.49 25.05
CA ASN A 430 -2.89 -1.15 24.48
C ASN A 430 -4.19 -0.37 24.75
N SER A 431 -4.40 0.66 23.92
CA SER A 431 -5.62 1.45 23.81
C SER A 431 -6.72 0.61 23.17
N SER A 432 -7.98 0.91 23.52
CA SER A 432 -9.12 0.20 22.96
C SER A 432 -9.12 0.26 21.42
N CYS A 433 -9.54 -0.82 20.76
CA CYS A 433 -9.56 -0.94 19.30
C CYS A 433 -10.20 0.27 18.58
N GLY A 434 -11.22 0.89 19.19
CA GLY A 434 -11.85 2.09 18.67
C GLY A 434 -10.93 3.33 18.63
N VAL A 435 -10.06 3.50 19.63
CA VAL A 435 -9.08 4.60 19.66
C VAL A 435 -8.01 4.39 18.59
N VAL A 436 -7.53 3.16 18.41
CA VAL A 436 -6.57 2.81 17.36
C VAL A 436 -7.15 3.11 15.98
N LEU A 437 -8.40 2.69 15.70
CA LEU A 437 -9.04 2.96 14.43
C LEU A 437 -9.18 4.47 14.15
N LEU A 438 -9.60 5.26 15.15
CA LEU A 438 -9.72 6.71 15.00
C LEU A 438 -8.37 7.41 14.76
N GLU A 439 -7.34 7.04 15.53
CA GLU A 439 -5.99 7.56 15.30
C GLU A 439 -5.42 7.12 13.95
N THR A 440 -5.71 5.91 13.49
CA THR A 440 -5.35 5.42 12.16
C THR A 440 -6.04 6.23 11.07
N LEU A 441 -7.36 6.49 11.17
CA LEU A 441 -8.10 7.31 10.22
C LEU A 441 -7.59 8.76 10.19
N LYS A 442 -7.34 9.34 11.37
CA LYS A 442 -6.76 10.67 11.52
C LYS A 442 -5.36 10.73 10.92
N THR A 443 -4.52 9.74 11.18
CA THR A 443 -3.16 9.64 10.63
C THR A 443 -3.21 9.49 9.11
N GLY A 444 -4.11 8.65 8.58
CA GLY A 444 -4.36 8.51 7.14
C GLY A 444 -4.75 9.84 6.51
N PHE A 445 -5.69 10.57 7.12
CA PHE A 445 -6.15 11.87 6.66
C PHE A 445 -5.05 12.93 6.69
N ILE A 446 -4.32 13.08 7.80
CA ILE A 446 -3.19 14.01 7.93
C ILE A 446 -2.10 13.69 6.91
N ASN A 447 -1.80 12.40 6.70
CA ASN A 447 -0.83 11.97 5.70
C ASN A 447 -1.29 12.24 4.27
N THR A 448 -2.59 12.22 3.99
CA THR A 448 -3.14 12.62 2.70
C THR A 448 -2.99 14.12 2.47
N TRP A 449 -3.13 14.97 3.48
CA TRP A 449 -3.13 16.43 3.35
C TRP A 449 -1.88 17.09 3.96
N ARG A 450 -0.70 16.60 3.58
CA ARG A 450 0.57 17.15 4.08
C ARG A 450 0.76 18.61 3.67
N PRO A 451 1.43 19.42 4.51
CA PRO A 451 1.75 20.80 4.15
C PRO A 451 2.67 20.85 2.90
N PRO A 452 2.54 21.88 2.06
CA PRO A 452 3.35 22.02 0.85
C PRO A 452 4.84 22.10 1.14
N SER A 453 5.65 21.44 0.30
CA SER A 453 7.08 21.74 0.19
C SER A 453 7.31 22.87 -0.83
N ARG A 454 8.45 23.57 -0.75
CA ARG A 454 8.81 24.61 -1.74
C ARG A 454 8.81 24.09 -3.18
N ALA A 455 9.32 22.87 -3.39
CA ALA A 455 9.31 22.24 -4.70
C ALA A 455 7.87 21.96 -5.19
N LYS A 456 6.99 21.53 -4.28
CA LYS A 456 5.57 21.28 -4.58
C LYS A 456 4.83 22.55 -4.95
N LEU A 457 5.12 23.69 -4.31
CA LEU A 457 4.54 25.00 -4.69
C LEU A 457 4.85 25.37 -6.15
N ILE A 458 6.10 25.23 -6.57
CA ILE A 458 6.50 25.53 -7.97
C ILE A 458 5.79 24.58 -8.95
N TRP A 459 5.72 23.30 -8.61
CA TRP A 459 4.98 22.31 -9.40
C TRP A 459 3.48 22.65 -9.46
N ALA A 460 2.87 23.07 -8.35
CA ALA A 460 1.47 23.43 -8.27
C ALA A 460 1.16 24.62 -9.19
N PHE A 461 1.94 25.71 -9.13
CA PHE A 461 1.77 26.86 -10.02
C PHE A 461 1.90 26.50 -11.51
N ARG A 462 2.85 25.62 -11.85
CA ARG A 462 3.05 25.15 -13.23
C ARG A 462 1.85 24.37 -13.78
N ASN A 463 1.18 23.59 -12.94
CA ASN A 463 0.03 22.77 -13.37
C ASN A 463 -1.31 23.49 -13.19
N PHE A 464 -1.39 24.45 -12.27
CA PHE A 464 -2.59 25.24 -12.03
C PHE A 464 -3.03 25.98 -13.29
N ILE A 465 -2.12 26.73 -13.92
CA ILE A 465 -2.41 27.53 -15.12
C ILE A 465 -3.04 26.70 -16.26
N PRO A 466 -2.42 25.60 -16.74
CA PRO A 466 -3.01 24.83 -17.83
C PRO A 466 -4.32 24.14 -17.46
N ILE A 467 -4.47 23.65 -16.22
CA ILE A 467 -5.73 23.03 -15.76
C ILE A 467 -6.86 24.07 -15.71
N SER A 468 -6.59 25.25 -15.13
CA SER A 468 -7.55 26.35 -15.09
C SER A 468 -7.91 26.86 -16.47
N PHE A 469 -6.94 26.94 -17.39
CA PHE A 469 -7.19 27.29 -18.78
C PHE A 469 -8.05 26.25 -19.50
N ALA A 470 -7.75 24.95 -19.33
CA ALA A 470 -8.54 23.87 -19.90
C ALA A 470 -9.98 23.86 -19.38
N PHE A 471 -10.18 24.13 -18.09
CA PHE A 471 -11.52 24.32 -17.49
C PHE A 471 -12.24 25.52 -18.13
N GLY A 472 -11.54 26.65 -18.27
CA GLY A 472 -11.94 27.84 -19.04
C GLY A 472 -12.49 27.52 -20.42
N CYS A 473 -11.68 26.84 -21.23
CA CYS A 473 -12.03 26.45 -22.59
C CYS A 473 -13.18 25.45 -22.62
N GLY A 474 -13.17 24.44 -21.74
CA GLY A 474 -14.21 23.41 -21.67
C GLY A 474 -15.59 23.97 -21.36
N TYR A 475 -15.69 25.02 -20.54
CA TYR A 475 -16.94 25.69 -20.26
C TYR A 475 -17.45 26.54 -21.44
N LYS A 476 -16.55 27.23 -22.16
CA LYS A 476 -16.93 28.20 -23.22
C LYS A 476 -17.14 27.59 -24.60
N LEU A 477 -16.45 26.50 -24.94
CA LEU A 477 -16.48 25.90 -26.27
C LEU A 477 -17.84 25.27 -26.66
N PRO A 478 -18.55 24.53 -25.78
CA PRO A 478 -19.85 23.96 -26.11
C PRO A 478 -20.89 25.05 -26.42
N CYS A 479 -20.95 26.10 -25.60
CA CYS A 479 -21.85 27.24 -25.84
C CYS A 479 -21.57 27.91 -27.18
N ALA A 480 -20.29 28.09 -27.55
CA ALA A 480 -19.93 28.69 -28.83
C ALA A 480 -20.27 27.80 -30.03
N PHE A 481 -20.20 26.47 -29.88
CA PHE A 481 -20.56 25.52 -30.93
C PHE A 481 -22.07 25.45 -31.12
N ASP A 482 -22.84 25.36 -30.03
CA ASP A 482 -24.30 25.33 -30.09
C ASP A 482 -24.86 26.65 -30.63
N ASP A 483 -24.29 27.80 -30.22
CA ASP A 483 -24.65 29.11 -30.77
C ASP A 483 -24.27 29.23 -32.26
N ALA A 484 -23.14 28.67 -32.68
CA ALA A 484 -22.73 28.64 -34.09
C ALA A 484 -23.61 27.72 -34.93
N VAL A 485 -24.02 26.57 -34.40
CA VAL A 485 -24.96 25.62 -35.04
C VAL A 485 -26.36 26.24 -35.10
N ALA A 486 -26.83 26.89 -34.04
CA ALA A 486 -28.10 27.60 -34.01
C ALA A 486 -28.10 28.80 -34.97
N ALA A 487 -27.00 29.56 -35.05
CA ALA A 487 -26.84 30.67 -36.00
C ALA A 487 -26.75 30.18 -37.46
N ALA A 488 -26.11 29.04 -37.71
CA ALA A 488 -26.10 28.37 -39.01
C ALA A 488 -27.44 27.69 -39.35
N GLY A 489 -28.24 27.36 -38.33
CA GLY A 489 -29.47 26.58 -38.37
C GLY A 489 -30.77 27.39 -38.48
N LYS A 490 -30.78 28.53 -39.17
CA LYS A 490 -32.03 29.06 -39.75
C LYS A 490 -32.53 28.10 -40.86
N GLY A 491 -33.08 26.94 -40.48
CA GLY A 491 -33.82 26.10 -41.42
C GLY A 491 -33.72 24.58 -41.28
N VAL A 492 -33.05 24.01 -40.28
CA VAL A 492 -33.06 22.55 -40.10
C VAL A 492 -33.75 22.19 -38.80
N LYS A 493 -35.00 21.74 -38.92
CA LYS A 493 -35.67 20.97 -37.86
C LYS A 493 -34.82 19.73 -37.62
N THR A 494 -34.12 19.69 -36.49
CA THR A 494 -33.50 18.46 -36.01
C THR A 494 -34.60 17.49 -35.63
N CYS A 495 -34.57 16.29 -36.23
CA CYS A 495 -35.47 15.20 -35.91
C CYS A 495 -35.39 14.89 -34.41
N SER A 496 -36.53 14.98 -33.76
CA SER A 496 -36.87 14.20 -32.57
C SER A 496 -37.02 12.73 -32.95
#